data_AF-A0A9D1FKH6-F1
#
_entry.id   AF-A0A9D1FKH6-F1
#
_cell.length_a   1.000
_cell.length_b   1.000
_cell.length_c   1.000
_cell.angle_alpha   90.00
_cell.angle_beta   90.00
_cell.angle_gamma   90.00
#
_symmetry.space_group_name_H-M   'P 1'
#
loop_
_entity.id
_entity.type
_entity.pdbx_description
1 polymer ?
#
loop_
_entity_poly.entity_id
_entity_poly.type
_entity_poly.pdbx_seq_one_letter_code
_entity_poly.pdbx_strand_id
1 'polypeptide(L)'
;MSKSKKAIYYNPSSSIKVNGQDKAGINITNSGTSGYYNMDSNEQKAYDYAGEQFALNLPELNVFDADTQRKFDNQVQTYINRGVDDINDIYEPMLNDLQNDIASRFGNLDNSIFMDNLSKIEDSRSKTISDFAQDVQTYRQDLVNNELANRYQYLDYLNNYRQQMLSNILNMLGASQNLSNLSNSYYSNLNNIYSKETNYNPIGDISSLVNTIGSAAQIGLML
;
A
#
# COMPACT_ATOMS: atom_id res chain seq x y z
N MET A 1 56.69 -40.05 14.86
CA MET A 1 56.02 -38.76 14.55
C MET A 1 54.65 -39.06 13.95
N SER A 2 53.59 -38.89 14.74
CA SER A 2 52.21 -39.01 14.23
C SER A 2 51.87 -37.71 13.50
N LYS A 3 51.56 -37.77 12.20
CA LYS A 3 51.09 -36.62 11.43
C LYS A 3 49.72 -36.23 11.98
N SER A 4 49.58 -35.05 12.60
CA SER A 4 48.25 -34.52 12.91
C SER A 4 47.48 -34.39 11.60
N LYS A 5 46.40 -35.16 11.43
CA LYS A 5 45.51 -34.99 10.27
C LYS A 5 45.04 -33.54 10.24
N LYS A 6 45.23 -32.84 9.11
CA LYS A 6 44.71 -31.49 8.89
C LYS A 6 43.20 -31.52 9.13
N ALA A 7 42.70 -30.56 9.91
CA ALA A 7 41.26 -30.33 10.03
C ALA A 7 40.68 -30.10 8.62
N ILE A 8 39.71 -30.92 8.24
CA ILE A 8 38.98 -30.75 6.98
C ILE A 8 37.88 -29.72 7.26
N TYR A 9 38.05 -28.52 6.73
CA TYR A 9 37.02 -27.48 6.77
C TYR A 9 36.02 -27.76 5.65
N TYR A 10 34.78 -28.07 6.03
CA TYR A 10 33.67 -28.18 5.10
C TYR A 10 33.04 -26.80 4.94
N ASN A 11 32.83 -26.38 3.70
CA ASN A 11 32.08 -25.17 3.34
C ASN A 11 30.76 -25.58 2.66
N PRO A 12 29.77 -26.13 3.39
CA PRO A 12 28.51 -26.55 2.81
C PRO A 12 27.68 -25.30 2.48
N SER A 13 27.81 -24.85 1.24
CA SER A 13 26.78 -24.03 0.62
C SER A 13 25.45 -24.77 0.68
N SER A 14 24.36 -24.04 0.88
CA SER A 14 23.01 -24.60 0.86
C SER A 14 22.10 -23.76 0.00
N SER A 15 21.05 -24.38 -0.52
CA SER A 15 20.01 -23.70 -1.29
C SER A 15 18.64 -24.21 -0.91
N ILE A 16 17.65 -23.31 -1.00
CA ILE A 16 16.23 -23.63 -0.94
C ILE A 16 15.73 -23.74 -2.36
N LYS A 17 15.07 -24.86 -2.67
CA LYS A 17 14.40 -25.07 -3.95
C LYS A 17 12.90 -24.89 -3.82
N VAL A 18 12.31 -24.15 -4.75
CA VAL A 18 10.86 -24.05 -4.93
C VAL A 18 10.55 -24.53 -6.34
N ASN A 19 9.61 -25.47 -6.47
CA ASN A 19 9.28 -26.11 -7.76
C ASN A 19 10.51 -26.69 -8.49
N GLY A 20 11.47 -27.22 -7.74
CA GLY A 20 12.70 -27.83 -8.26
C GLY A 20 13.80 -26.84 -8.68
N GLN A 21 13.54 -25.52 -8.64
CA GLN A 21 14.52 -24.48 -8.98
C GLN A 21 15.08 -23.83 -7.72
N ASP A 22 16.38 -23.52 -7.74
CA ASP A 22 17.03 -22.79 -6.64
C ASP A 22 16.43 -21.39 -6.53
N LYS A 23 15.76 -21.12 -5.40
CA LYS A 23 15.07 -19.86 -5.13
C LYS A 23 15.91 -18.93 -4.27
N ALA A 24 16.62 -19.47 -3.29
CA ALA A 24 17.56 -18.72 -2.46
C ALA A 24 18.69 -19.64 -2.00
N GLY A 25 19.83 -19.08 -1.63
CA GLY A 25 20.94 -19.87 -1.10
C GLY A 25 22.01 -19.05 -0.43
N ILE A 26 22.87 -19.74 0.31
CA ILE A 26 24.06 -19.20 0.94
C ILE A 26 25.27 -19.96 0.38
N ASN A 27 26.22 -19.22 -0.18
CA ASN A 27 27.50 -19.72 -0.63
C ASN A 27 28.57 -19.40 0.42
N ILE A 28 29.26 -20.43 0.90
CA ILE A 28 30.35 -20.29 1.85
C ILE A 28 31.66 -20.54 1.10
N THR A 29 32.55 -19.55 1.09
CA THR A 29 33.88 -19.65 0.48
C THR A 29 34.95 -19.31 1.51
N ASN A 30 36.21 -19.64 1.21
CA ASN A 30 37.33 -19.26 2.09
C ASN A 30 37.48 -17.74 2.25
N SER A 31 36.94 -16.95 1.31
CA SER A 31 36.94 -15.49 1.31
C SER A 31 35.72 -14.84 1.96
N GLY A 32 34.72 -15.62 2.39
CA GLY A 32 33.52 -15.12 3.04
C GLY A 32 32.23 -15.81 2.60
N THR A 33 31.11 -15.30 3.11
CA THR A 33 29.76 -15.80 2.88
C THR A 33 28.98 -14.84 2.00
N SER A 34 28.31 -15.35 0.96
CA SER A 34 27.38 -14.56 0.14
C SER A 34 26.02 -15.23 0.08
N GLY A 35 24.95 -14.43 0.12
CA GLY A 35 23.58 -14.89 -0.07
C GLY A 35 23.06 -14.48 -1.44
N TYR A 36 22.21 -15.31 -2.02
CA TYR A 36 21.49 -14.97 -3.25
C TYR A 36 20.00 -15.30 -3.11
N TYR A 37 19.19 -14.53 -3.82
CA TYR A 37 17.77 -14.79 -4.03
C TYR A 37 17.48 -14.63 -5.52
N ASN A 38 16.93 -15.67 -6.12
CA ASN A 38 16.60 -15.70 -7.54
C ASN A 38 15.15 -15.21 -7.69
N MET A 39 15.01 -13.91 -7.95
CA MET A 39 13.74 -13.37 -8.41
C MET A 39 13.44 -13.93 -9.80
N ASP A 40 12.20 -14.38 -10.01
CA ASP A 40 11.75 -14.61 -11.38
C ASP A 40 11.51 -13.27 -12.10
N SER A 41 11.27 -13.35 -13.41
CA SER A 41 11.10 -12.14 -14.22
C SER A 41 9.92 -11.27 -13.77
N ASN A 42 8.86 -11.84 -13.21
CA ASN A 42 7.69 -11.09 -12.79
C ASN A 42 7.90 -10.46 -11.41
N GLU A 43 8.48 -11.20 -10.47
CA GLU A 43 8.88 -10.67 -9.16
C GLU A 43 9.84 -9.50 -9.30
N GLN A 44 10.85 -9.64 -10.16
CA GLN A 44 11.82 -8.57 -10.40
C GLN A 44 11.14 -7.34 -10.99
N LYS A 45 10.32 -7.51 -12.03
CA LYS A 45 9.57 -6.40 -12.65
C LYS A 45 8.69 -5.68 -11.64
N ALA A 46 7.98 -6.42 -10.79
CA ALA A 46 7.10 -5.83 -9.79
C ALA A 46 7.89 -5.10 -8.69
N TYR A 47 9.02 -5.67 -8.24
CA TYR A 47 9.90 -5.03 -7.26
C TYR A 47 10.50 -3.73 -7.79
N ASP A 48 11.01 -3.76 -9.03
CA ASP A 48 11.61 -2.61 -9.70
C ASP A 48 10.55 -1.53 -9.97
N TYR A 49 9.39 -1.92 -10.50
CA TYR A 49 8.26 -1.01 -10.72
C TYR A 49 7.85 -0.32 -9.43
N ALA A 50 7.69 -1.06 -8.33
CA ALA A 50 7.31 -0.47 -7.06
C ALA A 50 8.36 0.52 -6.53
N GLY A 51 9.65 0.21 -6.73
CA GLY A 51 10.75 1.12 -6.36
C GLY A 51 10.75 2.40 -7.20
N GLU A 52 10.64 2.25 -8.51
CA GLU A 52 10.63 3.35 -9.47
C GLU A 52 9.42 4.26 -9.26
N GLN A 53 8.22 3.69 -9.22
CA GLN A 53 7.00 4.47 -9.03
C GLN A 53 6.97 5.18 -7.68
N PHE A 54 7.46 4.54 -6.61
CA PHE A 54 7.55 5.22 -5.32
C PHE A 54 8.48 6.44 -5.41
N ALA A 55 9.64 6.30 -6.04
CA ALA A 55 10.61 7.39 -6.20
C ALA A 55 10.10 8.52 -7.10
N LEU A 56 9.36 8.18 -8.17
CA LEU A 56 8.79 9.16 -9.10
C LEU A 56 7.62 9.94 -8.50
N ASN A 57 6.75 9.28 -7.73
CA ASN A 57 5.52 9.90 -7.22
C ASN A 57 5.73 10.64 -5.88
N LEU A 58 6.77 10.30 -5.10
CA LEU A 58 7.03 10.92 -3.81
C LEU A 58 7.23 12.46 -3.89
N PRO A 59 7.99 13.02 -4.85
CA PRO A 59 8.15 14.47 -4.99
C PRO A 59 6.86 15.19 -5.43
N GLU A 60 6.02 14.52 -6.21
CA GLU A 60 4.82 15.08 -6.84
C GLU A 60 3.55 14.90 -5.99
N LEU A 61 3.69 14.42 -4.76
CA LEU A 61 2.57 14.01 -3.92
C LEU A 61 1.51 15.12 -3.73
N ASN A 62 1.98 16.36 -3.53
CA ASN A 62 1.14 17.54 -3.35
C ASN A 62 1.02 18.41 -4.61
N VAL A 63 1.51 17.91 -5.75
CA VAL A 63 1.47 18.62 -7.03
C VAL A 63 0.44 17.94 -7.92
N PHE A 64 -0.65 18.65 -8.19
CA PHE A 64 -1.71 18.14 -9.07
C PHE A 64 -1.42 18.56 -10.50
N ASP A 65 -1.39 17.60 -11.41
CA ASP A 65 -1.33 17.89 -12.84
C ASP A 65 -2.59 18.65 -13.32
N ALA A 66 -2.48 19.22 -14.51
CA ALA A 66 -3.56 20.03 -15.09
C ALA A 66 -4.86 19.24 -15.33
N ASP A 67 -4.77 17.92 -15.55
CA ASP A 67 -5.94 17.09 -15.80
C ASP A 67 -6.70 16.79 -14.50
N THR A 68 -5.97 16.57 -13.40
CA THR A 68 -6.49 16.38 -12.05
C THR A 68 -7.15 17.67 -11.55
N GLN A 69 -6.50 18.82 -11.74
CA GLN A 69 -7.11 20.12 -11.44
C GLN A 69 -8.41 20.34 -12.23
N ARG A 70 -8.40 20.03 -13.54
CA ARG A 70 -9.61 20.15 -14.38
C ARG A 70 -10.74 19.22 -13.91
N LYS A 71 -10.43 18.02 -13.41
CA LYS A 71 -11.43 17.13 -12.82
C LYS A 71 -12.07 17.74 -11.57
N PHE A 72 -11.28 18.37 -10.70
CA PHE A 72 -11.83 19.06 -9.53
C PHE A 72 -12.75 20.21 -9.95
N ASP A 73 -12.30 21.04 -10.89
CA ASP A 73 -13.07 22.19 -11.35
C ASP A 73 -14.40 21.75 -12.00
N ASN A 74 -14.40 20.67 -12.78
CA ASN A 74 -15.62 20.11 -13.35
C ASN A 74 -16.60 19.60 -12.28
N GLN A 75 -16.11 18.93 -11.24
CA GLN A 75 -16.94 18.44 -10.14
C GLN A 75 -17.51 19.59 -9.31
N VAL A 76 -16.69 20.59 -9.00
CA VAL A 76 -17.11 21.82 -8.32
C VAL A 76 -18.16 22.55 -9.14
N GLN A 77 -17.97 22.72 -10.46
CA GLN A 77 -18.96 23.39 -11.30
C GLN A 77 -20.28 22.63 -11.37
N THR A 78 -20.23 21.30 -11.44
CA THR A 78 -21.43 20.46 -11.41
C THR A 78 -22.18 20.63 -10.09
N TYR A 79 -21.45 20.68 -8.97
CA TYR A 79 -22.01 20.92 -7.65
C TYR A 79 -22.64 22.31 -7.53
N ILE A 80 -21.95 23.36 -8.01
CA ILE A 80 -22.46 24.73 -8.10
C ILE A 80 -23.77 24.78 -8.89
N ASN A 81 -23.78 24.23 -10.10
CA ASN A 81 -24.96 24.29 -10.96
C ASN A 81 -26.17 23.64 -10.29
N ARG A 82 -25.98 22.45 -9.71
CA ARG A 82 -27.06 21.76 -8.98
C ARG A 82 -27.56 22.58 -7.79
N GLY A 83 -26.67 23.13 -6.98
CA GLY A 83 -27.09 23.92 -5.82
C GLY A 83 -27.78 25.23 -6.20
N VAL A 84 -27.37 25.87 -7.31
CA VAL A 84 -28.08 27.04 -7.85
C VAL A 84 -29.47 26.65 -8.34
N ASP A 85 -29.61 25.54 -9.06
CA ASP A 85 -30.90 25.02 -9.52
C ASP A 85 -31.80 24.73 -8.30
N ASP A 86 -31.29 24.02 -7.29
CA ASP A 86 -32.03 23.71 -6.06
C ASP A 86 -32.49 24.99 -5.31
N ILE A 87 -31.64 26.01 -5.23
CA ILE A 87 -31.99 27.31 -4.62
C ILE A 87 -33.10 27.98 -5.44
N ASN A 88 -32.97 28.05 -6.76
CA ASN A 88 -33.96 28.71 -7.60
C ASN A 88 -35.31 27.97 -7.55
N ASP A 89 -35.31 26.64 -7.57
CA ASP A 89 -36.51 25.82 -7.47
C ASP A 89 -37.28 26.06 -6.16
N ILE A 90 -36.60 26.43 -5.09
CA ILE A 90 -37.21 26.77 -3.79
C ILE A 90 -37.75 28.20 -3.79
N TYR A 91 -36.93 29.18 -4.19
CA TYR A 91 -37.24 30.59 -3.96
C TYR A 91 -38.00 31.26 -5.11
N GLU A 92 -37.81 30.86 -6.37
CA GLU A 92 -38.50 31.48 -7.51
C GLU A 92 -40.02 31.31 -7.46
N PRO A 93 -40.59 30.12 -7.16
CA PRO A 93 -42.04 29.98 -7.05
C PRO A 93 -42.61 30.86 -5.93
N MET A 94 -41.92 30.94 -4.78
CA MET A 94 -42.35 31.76 -3.65
C MET A 94 -42.37 33.26 -3.99
N LEU A 95 -41.35 33.74 -4.72
CA LEU A 95 -41.29 35.12 -5.18
C LEU A 95 -42.39 35.42 -6.20
N ASN A 96 -42.59 34.53 -7.17
CA ASN A 96 -43.60 34.67 -8.21
C ASN A 96 -45.03 34.62 -7.63
N ASP A 97 -45.31 33.69 -6.73
CA ASP A 97 -46.62 33.57 -6.09
C ASP A 97 -46.95 34.80 -5.26
N LEU A 98 -45.99 35.31 -4.50
CA LEU A 98 -46.17 36.53 -3.71
C LEU A 98 -46.43 37.74 -4.61
N GLN A 99 -45.63 37.92 -5.67
CA GLN A 99 -45.83 39.00 -6.65
C GLN A 99 -47.21 38.92 -7.33
N ASN A 100 -47.62 37.72 -7.75
CA ASN A 100 -48.91 37.49 -8.41
C ASN A 100 -50.09 37.72 -7.48
N ASP A 101 -50.02 37.30 -6.21
CA ASP A 101 -51.08 37.53 -5.23
C ASP A 101 -51.25 39.03 -4.93
N ILE A 102 -50.14 39.77 -4.83
CA ILE A 102 -50.18 41.22 -4.62
C ILE A 102 -50.77 41.94 -5.83
N ALA A 103 -50.30 41.62 -7.03
CA ALA A 103 -50.78 42.23 -8.27
C ALA A 103 -52.27 41.95 -8.49
N SER A 104 -52.73 40.72 -8.21
CA SER A 104 -54.13 40.30 -8.38
C SER A 104 -55.10 41.00 -7.42
N ARG A 105 -54.68 41.24 -6.17
CA ARG A 105 -55.55 41.79 -5.11
C ARG A 105 -55.47 43.30 -4.96
N PHE A 106 -54.30 43.88 -5.16
CA PHE A 106 -54.02 45.27 -4.82
C PHE A 106 -53.64 46.13 -6.04
N GLY A 107 -53.37 45.52 -7.20
CA GLY A 107 -53.07 46.22 -8.44
C GLY A 107 -51.68 46.87 -8.50
N ASN A 108 -51.04 47.17 -7.35
CA ASN A 108 -49.68 47.68 -7.22
C ASN A 108 -48.94 47.12 -6.00
N LEU A 109 -47.60 47.18 -6.02
CA LEU A 109 -46.68 46.71 -4.97
C LEU A 109 -46.41 47.78 -3.88
N ASP A 110 -47.05 48.94 -3.93
CA ASP A 110 -46.70 50.12 -3.13
C ASP A 110 -47.01 50.01 -1.61
N ASN A 111 -47.54 48.86 -1.17
CA ASN A 111 -47.86 48.61 0.24
C ASN A 111 -46.65 48.02 0.98
N SER A 112 -46.23 48.66 2.09
CA SER A 112 -44.96 48.33 2.76
C SER A 112 -44.86 46.88 3.23
N ILE A 113 -45.98 46.27 3.65
CA ILE A 113 -45.99 44.89 4.17
C ILE A 113 -45.61 43.85 3.10
N PHE A 114 -45.85 44.16 1.81
CA PHE A 114 -45.48 43.29 0.70
C PHE A 114 -44.01 43.39 0.36
N MET A 115 -43.48 44.62 0.37
CA MET A 115 -42.05 44.87 0.21
C MET A 115 -41.25 44.24 1.36
N ASP A 116 -41.78 44.27 2.59
CA ASP A 116 -41.16 43.61 3.74
C ASP A 116 -41.10 42.09 3.57
N ASN A 117 -42.14 41.46 3.02
CA ASN A 117 -42.17 40.02 2.81
C ASN A 117 -41.28 39.59 1.64
N LEU A 118 -41.29 40.33 0.52
CA LEU A 118 -40.36 40.10 -0.59
C LEU A 118 -38.92 40.27 -0.12
N SER A 119 -38.62 41.32 0.65
CA SER A 119 -37.30 41.54 1.24
C SER A 119 -36.88 40.35 2.10
N LYS A 120 -37.74 39.81 2.96
CA LYS A 120 -37.41 38.64 3.80
C LYS A 120 -37.10 37.38 2.99
N ILE A 121 -37.84 37.13 1.91
CA ILE A 121 -37.60 35.98 1.03
C ILE A 121 -36.25 36.16 0.33
N GLU A 122 -35.96 37.35 -0.19
CA GLU A 122 -34.70 37.65 -0.86
C GLU A 122 -33.50 37.65 0.10
N ASP A 123 -33.67 38.17 1.32
CA ASP A 123 -32.67 38.11 2.40
C ASP A 123 -32.35 36.65 2.76
N SER A 124 -33.37 35.80 2.83
CA SER A 124 -33.21 34.37 3.10
C SER A 124 -32.49 33.66 1.95
N ARG A 125 -32.88 33.95 0.71
CA ARG A 125 -32.22 33.42 -0.50
C ARG A 125 -30.76 33.84 -0.56
N SER A 126 -30.47 35.11 -0.33
CA SER A 126 -29.11 35.66 -0.28
C SER A 126 -28.27 34.98 0.79
N LYS A 127 -28.84 34.72 1.97
CA LYS A 127 -28.17 33.96 3.03
C LYS A 127 -27.87 32.53 2.57
N THR A 128 -28.84 31.83 1.99
CA THR A 128 -28.65 30.46 1.48
C THR A 128 -27.57 30.40 0.41
N ILE A 129 -27.49 31.39 -0.49
CA ILE A 129 -26.40 31.50 -1.48
C ILE A 129 -25.04 31.70 -0.79
N SER A 130 -24.97 32.55 0.23
CA SER A 130 -23.76 32.78 1.01
C SER A 130 -23.29 31.52 1.74
N ASP A 131 -24.22 30.77 2.34
CA ASP A 131 -23.93 29.50 3.01
C ASP A 131 -23.48 28.46 1.98
N PHE A 132 -24.17 28.35 0.84
CA PHE A 132 -23.79 27.46 -0.25
C PHE A 132 -22.41 27.78 -0.84
N ALA A 133 -22.02 29.06 -0.94
CA ALA A 133 -20.68 29.44 -1.39
C ALA A 133 -19.58 28.92 -0.45
N GLN A 134 -19.84 28.85 0.85
CA GLN A 134 -18.92 28.25 1.83
C GLN A 134 -18.89 26.71 1.68
N ASP A 135 -20.04 26.10 1.43
CA ASP A 135 -20.13 24.65 1.16
C ASP A 135 -19.36 24.26 -0.11
N VAL A 136 -19.42 25.08 -1.16
CA VAL A 136 -18.63 24.88 -2.40
C VAL A 136 -17.13 24.89 -2.13
N GLN A 137 -16.64 25.79 -1.25
CA GLN A 137 -15.22 25.80 -0.87
C GLN A 137 -14.83 24.54 -0.09
N THR A 138 -15.69 24.13 0.84
CA THR A 138 -15.51 22.90 1.62
C THR A 138 -15.47 21.67 0.69
N TYR A 139 -16.41 21.60 -0.25
CA TYR A 139 -16.47 20.53 -1.25
C TYR A 139 -15.20 20.47 -2.10
N ARG A 140 -14.67 21.60 -2.55
CA ARG A 140 -13.39 21.64 -3.28
C ARG A 140 -12.24 21.12 -2.42
N GLN A 141 -12.18 21.53 -1.15
CA GLN A 141 -11.15 21.06 -0.22
C GLN A 141 -11.25 19.54 0.01
N ASP A 142 -12.46 19.00 0.11
CA ASP A 142 -12.69 17.57 0.25
C ASP A 142 -12.21 16.78 -0.96
N LEU A 143 -12.44 17.28 -2.19
CA LEU A 143 -11.92 16.65 -3.41
C LEU A 143 -10.39 16.58 -3.41
N VAL A 144 -9.73 17.69 -3.04
CA VAL A 144 -8.27 17.76 -2.95
C VAL A 144 -7.76 16.77 -1.88
N ASN A 145 -8.36 16.78 -0.70
CA ASN A 145 -7.97 15.90 0.40
C ASN A 145 -8.16 14.42 0.04
N ASN A 146 -9.24 14.09 -0.67
CA ASN A 146 -9.53 12.72 -1.10
C ASN A 146 -8.50 12.25 -2.14
N GLU A 147 -8.15 13.08 -3.11
CA GLU A 147 -7.07 12.75 -4.06
C GLU A 147 -5.73 12.56 -3.35
N LEU A 148 -5.38 13.43 -2.39
CA LEU A 148 -4.16 13.24 -1.60
C LEU A 148 -4.20 11.92 -0.84
N ALA A 149 -5.31 11.59 -0.19
CA ALA A 149 -5.46 10.32 0.52
C ALA A 149 -5.25 9.13 -0.41
N ASN A 150 -5.79 9.17 -1.62
CA ASN A 150 -5.59 8.12 -2.64
C ASN A 150 -4.12 8.00 -3.06
N ARG A 151 -3.43 9.12 -3.25
CA ARG A 151 -1.98 9.13 -3.58
C ARG A 151 -1.13 8.58 -2.43
N TYR A 152 -1.43 8.94 -1.19
CA TYR A 152 -0.77 8.39 -0.01
C TYR A 152 -1.00 6.88 0.12
N GLN A 153 -2.23 6.41 -0.08
CA GLN A 153 -2.55 4.98 -0.07
C GLN A 153 -1.79 4.23 -1.15
N TYR A 154 -1.65 4.81 -2.34
CA TYR A 154 -0.85 4.21 -3.41
C TYR A 154 0.64 4.12 -3.06
N LEU A 155 1.24 5.19 -2.53
CA LEU A 155 2.63 5.16 -2.07
C LEU A 155 2.84 4.15 -0.94
N ASP A 156 1.92 4.06 0.01
CA ASP A 156 1.96 3.09 1.09
C ASP A 156 1.88 1.65 0.55
N TYR A 157 0.99 1.40 -0.41
CA TYR A 157 0.92 0.11 -1.11
C TYR A 157 2.26 -0.26 -1.77
N LEU A 158 2.88 0.66 -2.52
CA LEU A 158 4.18 0.42 -3.17
C LEU A 158 5.28 0.13 -2.16
N ASN A 159 5.34 0.90 -1.06
CA ASN A 159 6.32 0.70 0.01
C ASN A 159 6.10 -0.64 0.72
N ASN A 160 4.86 -0.97 1.07
CA ASN A 160 4.52 -2.23 1.72
C ASN A 160 4.84 -3.43 0.83
N TYR A 161 4.58 -3.34 -0.47
CA TYR A 161 4.97 -4.38 -1.42
C TYR A 161 6.48 -4.64 -1.39
N ARG A 162 7.30 -3.57 -1.45
CA ARG A 162 8.77 -3.70 -1.37
C ARG A 162 9.24 -4.27 -0.04
N GLN A 163 8.65 -3.84 1.08
CA GLN A 163 9.00 -4.34 2.41
C GLN A 163 8.62 -5.81 2.58
N GLN A 164 7.47 -6.24 2.05
CA GLN A 164 7.08 -7.65 2.02
C GLN A 164 8.05 -8.49 1.20
N MET A 165 8.42 -8.03 -0.01
CA MET A 165 9.41 -8.71 -0.83
C MET A 165 10.78 -8.80 -0.13
N LEU A 166 11.23 -7.71 0.49
CA LEU A 166 12.48 -7.72 1.26
C LEU A 166 12.40 -8.71 2.44
N SER A 167 11.28 -8.74 3.17
CA SER A 167 11.05 -9.70 4.24
C SER A 167 11.10 -11.14 3.74
N ASN A 168 10.46 -11.43 2.60
CA ASN A 168 10.48 -12.76 1.97
C ASN A 168 11.90 -13.18 1.59
N ILE A 169 12.68 -12.26 1.00
CA ILE A 169 14.11 -12.48 0.68
C ILE A 169 14.89 -12.83 1.95
N LEU A 170 14.77 -12.01 2.99
CA LEU A 170 15.50 -12.22 4.25
C LEU A 170 15.09 -13.52 4.96
N ASN A 171 13.80 -13.87 4.94
CA ASN A 171 13.30 -15.13 5.50
C ASN A 171 13.86 -16.34 4.75
N MET A 172 13.89 -16.31 3.42
CA MET A 172 14.46 -17.40 2.63
C MET A 172 15.99 -17.50 2.79
N LEU A 173 16.70 -16.37 2.86
CA LEU A 173 18.13 -16.36 3.16
C LEU A 173 18.41 -16.91 4.57
N GLY A 174 17.61 -16.54 5.57
CA GLY A 174 17.72 -17.06 6.93
C GLY A 174 17.45 -18.57 7.00
N ALA A 175 16.45 -19.06 6.28
CA ALA A 175 16.18 -20.50 6.17
C ALA A 175 17.33 -21.24 5.47
N SER A 176 17.95 -20.66 4.44
CA SER A 176 19.14 -21.23 3.82
C SER A 176 20.33 -21.21 4.78
N GLN A 177 20.54 -20.14 5.53
CA GLN A 177 21.60 -20.09 6.54
C GLN A 177 21.44 -21.19 7.60
N ASN A 178 20.20 -21.45 8.06
CA ASN A 178 19.90 -22.54 8.98
C ASN A 178 20.22 -23.91 8.36
N LEU A 179 19.90 -24.13 7.09
CA LEU A 179 20.24 -25.35 6.39
C LEU A 179 21.76 -25.54 6.28
N SER A 180 22.50 -24.48 5.93
CA SER A 180 23.98 -24.49 5.93
C SER A 180 24.56 -24.82 7.31
N ASN A 181 23.99 -24.27 8.39
CA ASN A 181 24.41 -24.56 9.76
C ASN A 181 24.16 -26.04 10.14
N LEU A 182 23.02 -26.59 9.73
CA LEU A 182 22.71 -28.01 9.92
C LEU A 182 23.68 -28.90 9.15
N SER A 183 23.92 -28.60 7.87
CA SER A 183 24.90 -29.33 7.06
C SER A 183 26.30 -29.26 7.67
N ASN A 184 26.72 -28.09 8.16
CA ASN A 184 27.99 -27.92 8.87
C ASN A 184 28.08 -28.81 10.11
N SER A 185 27.02 -28.86 10.91
CA SER A 185 26.96 -29.70 12.11
C SER A 185 27.06 -31.19 11.76
N TYR A 186 26.34 -31.62 10.72
CA TYR A 186 26.42 -32.99 10.20
C TYR A 186 27.82 -33.38 9.73
N TYR A 187 28.47 -32.56 8.90
CA TYR A 187 29.83 -32.84 8.41
C TYR A 187 30.89 -32.76 9.53
N SER A 188 30.73 -31.83 10.47
CA SER A 188 31.59 -31.74 11.66
C SER A 188 31.51 -33.01 12.51
N ASN A 189 30.30 -33.54 12.71
CA ASN A 189 30.09 -34.79 13.42
C ASN A 189 30.66 -36.00 12.69
N LEU A 190 30.52 -36.08 11.36
CA LEU A 190 31.19 -37.12 10.55
C LEU A 190 32.72 -37.08 10.70
N ASN A 191 33.32 -35.90 10.64
CA ASN A 191 34.76 -35.75 10.86
C ASN A 191 35.19 -36.23 12.26
N ASN A 192 34.40 -35.92 13.30
CA ASN A 192 34.64 -36.41 14.65
C ASN A 192 34.59 -37.95 14.71
N ILE A 193 33.61 -38.59 14.05
CA ILE A 193 33.47 -40.06 13.96
C ILE A 193 34.67 -40.69 13.24
N TYR A 194 35.10 -40.15 12.09
CA TYR A 194 36.28 -40.65 11.37
C TYR A 194 37.61 -40.40 12.11
N SER A 195 37.60 -39.54 13.13
CA SER A 195 38.76 -39.23 13.96
C SER A 195 38.80 -39.97 15.30
N LYS A 196 37.69 -40.56 15.76
CA LYS A 196 37.60 -41.37 17.00
C LYS A 196 36.60 -42.52 16.85
N GLU A 197 37.07 -43.76 17.05
CA GLU A 197 36.23 -44.96 17.22
C GLU A 197 35.25 -44.78 18.38
N THR A 198 33.98 -44.42 18.11
CA THR A 198 32.90 -44.53 19.11
C THR A 198 31.54 -44.68 18.43
N ASN A 199 30.65 -45.49 19.05
CA ASN A 199 29.34 -45.89 18.56
C ASN A 199 28.42 -44.70 18.25
N TYR A 200 28.07 -44.54 16.97
CA TYR A 200 27.16 -43.53 16.44
C TYR A 200 25.70 -44.03 16.47
N ASN A 201 24.75 -43.19 16.91
CA ASN A 201 23.32 -43.52 16.92
C ASN A 201 22.52 -42.61 15.94
N PRO A 202 22.37 -43.03 14.67
CA PRO A 202 21.81 -42.20 13.58
C PRO A 202 20.35 -41.78 13.74
N ILE A 203 19.60 -42.45 14.62
CA ILE A 203 18.13 -42.31 14.71
C ILE A 203 17.72 -41.02 15.46
N GLY A 204 18.55 -40.54 16.39
CA GLY A 204 18.27 -39.32 17.16
C GLY A 204 18.24 -38.06 16.29
N ASP A 205 19.19 -37.94 15.36
CA ASP A 205 19.34 -36.75 14.51
C ASP A 205 18.25 -36.67 13.42
N ILE A 206 17.78 -37.81 12.90
CA ILE A 206 16.66 -37.85 11.93
C ILE A 206 15.35 -37.35 12.57
N SER A 207 15.15 -37.55 13.87
CA SER A 207 13.95 -37.06 14.57
C SER A 207 13.90 -35.53 14.67
N SER A 208 15.05 -34.87 14.74
CA SER A 208 15.15 -33.41 14.71
C SER A 208 14.88 -32.83 13.31
N LEU A 209 15.29 -33.55 12.26
CA LEU A 209 15.09 -33.20 10.86
C LEU A 209 13.60 -33.14 10.46
N VAL A 210 12.81 -34.12 10.93
CA VAL A 210 11.37 -34.21 10.61
C VAL A 210 10.57 -33.07 11.25
N ASN A 211 10.93 -32.67 12.47
CA ASN A 211 10.24 -31.58 13.17
C ASN A 211 10.51 -30.19 12.57
N THR A 212 11.70 -29.96 12.00
CA THR A 212 12.06 -28.67 11.38
C THR A 212 11.59 -28.54 9.93
N ILE A 213 11.48 -29.64 9.18
CA ILE A 213 10.93 -29.62 7.81
C ILE A 213 9.39 -29.47 7.84
N GLY A 214 8.72 -30.04 8.85
CA GLY A 214 7.27 -29.91 9.01
C GLY A 214 6.78 -28.46 9.17
N SER A 215 7.57 -27.59 9.81
CA SER A 215 7.24 -26.17 9.97
C SER A 215 7.56 -25.32 8.73
N ALA A 216 8.55 -25.69 7.92
CA ALA A 216 8.86 -25.02 6.66
C ALA A 216 7.85 -25.35 5.54
N ALA A 217 7.32 -26.58 5.52
CA ALA A 217 6.35 -27.02 4.51
C ALA A 217 4.96 -26.36 4.65
N GLN A 218 4.56 -25.96 5.86
CA GLN A 218 3.29 -25.24 6.07
C GLN A 218 3.30 -23.81 5.53
N ILE A 219 4.46 -23.19 5.38
CA ILE A 219 4.58 -21.81 4.89
C ILE A 219 4.56 -21.77 3.35
N GLY A 220 5.00 -22.85 2.68
CA GLY A 220 4.98 -22.97 1.21
C GLY A 220 3.62 -23.28 0.59
N LEU A 221 2.58 -23.50 1.42
CA LEU A 221 1.20 -23.80 0.98
C LEU A 221 0.26 -22.58 1.07
N MET A 222 0.78 -21.40 1.41
CA MET A 222 0.05 -20.13 1.41
C MET A 222 0.56 -19.18 0.30
N LEU A 223 0.69 -19.73 -0.91
CA LEU A 223 0.72 -19.01 -2.19
C LEU A 223 -0.41 -19.56 -3.06
#